data_AF-A0A6G1RA03-F1
#
_entry.id   AF-A0A6G1RA03-F1
#
_cell.length_a   1.000
_cell.length_b   1.000
_cell.length_c   1.000
_cell.angle_alpha   90.00
_cell.angle_beta   90.00
_cell.angle_gamma   90.00
#
_symmetry.space_group_name_H-M   'P 1'
#
loop_
_entity.id
_entity.type
_entity.pdbx_description
1 polymer ?
#
loop_
_entity_poly.entity_id
_entity_poly.type
_entity_poly.pdbx_seq_one_letter_code
_entity_poly.pdbx_strand_id
1 'polypeptide(L)'
;FDHRKLAERYSCFGDSGKQLLDPHRLQIIRRYTEIYFPDVQEEEAWLQQCVQRINDELENTYMDGSECDQMRDDCYDSSSLPDDVSIIKVEDSFEYEKPGRRSKKIWLVPVDFDKLDFP
;
A
#
# COMPACT_ATOMS: atom_id res chain seq x y z
N PHE A 1 4.09 -0.84 -8.11
CA PHE A 1 2.79 -0.36 -7.60
C PHE A 1 3.00 0.00 -6.14
N ASP A 2 2.67 1.23 -5.75
CA ASP A 2 2.94 1.76 -4.40
C ASP A 2 1.59 1.94 -3.68
N HIS A 3 1.31 1.03 -2.74
CA HIS A 3 0.01 0.93 -2.07
C HIS A 3 -0.27 2.16 -1.20
N ARG A 4 0.75 2.72 -0.53
CA ARG A 4 0.62 3.91 0.33
C ARG A 4 0.22 5.14 -0.48
N LYS A 5 0.91 5.38 -1.60
CA LYS A 5 0.59 6.48 -2.53
C LYS A 5 -0.78 6.37 -3.18
N LEU A 6 -1.36 5.17 -3.23
CA LEU A 6 -2.71 4.94 -3.75
C LEU A 6 -3.76 5.25 -2.68
N ALA A 7 -3.56 4.77 -1.46
CA ALA A 7 -4.42 5.00 -0.30
C ALA A 7 -4.54 6.48 0.11
N GLU A 8 -3.46 7.25 -0.09
CA GLU A 8 -3.44 8.69 0.14
C GLU A 8 -4.26 9.46 -0.90
N ARG A 9 -4.31 8.98 -2.15
CA ARG A 9 -4.83 9.74 -3.28
C ARG A 9 -6.23 9.36 -3.72
N TYR A 10 -6.70 8.16 -3.39
CA TYR A 10 -7.96 7.66 -3.94
C TYR A 10 -8.91 7.13 -2.87
N SER A 11 -10.20 7.27 -3.13
CA SER A 11 -11.32 6.70 -2.37
C SER A 11 -12.43 6.31 -3.35
N CYS A 12 -13.24 5.30 -3.03
CA CYS A 12 -14.36 4.91 -3.87
C CYS A 12 -15.58 5.85 -3.79
N PHE A 13 -15.66 6.73 -2.78
CA PHE A 13 -16.74 7.73 -2.67
C PHE A 13 -16.25 9.18 -2.69
N GLY A 14 -14.93 9.41 -2.78
CA GLY A 14 -14.35 10.74 -2.76
C GLY A 14 -14.59 11.43 -1.42
N ASP A 15 -13.94 10.94 -0.36
CA ASP A 15 -13.91 11.62 0.93
C ASP A 15 -12.85 12.74 0.96
N SER A 16 -13.06 13.74 1.83
CA SER A 16 -12.25 14.93 2.17
C SER A 16 -10.80 14.95 1.65
N GLY A 17 -10.63 15.18 0.34
CA GLY A 17 -9.33 15.39 -0.33
C GLY A 17 -8.82 14.23 -1.18
N LYS A 18 -9.48 13.06 -1.18
CA LYS A 18 -9.13 11.89 -2.00
C LYS A 18 -9.94 11.89 -3.31
N GLN A 19 -9.28 11.57 -4.43
CA GLN A 19 -9.94 11.46 -5.73
C GLN A 19 -10.86 10.25 -5.78
N LEU A 20 -12.02 10.41 -6.43
CA LEU A 20 -12.92 9.32 -6.72
C LEU A 20 -12.22 8.29 -7.63
N LEU A 21 -12.36 7.00 -7.30
CA LEU A 21 -11.93 5.93 -8.19
C LEU A 21 -12.74 5.96 -9.49
N ASP A 22 -12.03 5.94 -10.63
CA ASP A 22 -12.63 5.93 -11.96
C ASP A 22 -13.61 4.73 -12.12
N PRO A 23 -14.87 4.98 -12.50
CA PRO A 23 -15.87 3.93 -12.75
C PRO A 23 -15.37 2.82 -13.68
N HIS A 24 -14.50 3.14 -14.65
CA HIS A 24 -13.95 2.14 -15.55
C HIS A 24 -13.10 1.10 -14.82
N ARG A 25 -12.39 1.48 -13.75
CA ARG A 25 -11.60 0.54 -12.94
C ARG A 25 -12.49 -0.46 -12.21
N LEU A 26 -13.63 -0.01 -11.69
CA LEU A 26 -14.61 -0.89 -11.05
C LEU A 26 -15.21 -1.86 -12.07
N GLN A 27 -15.51 -1.41 -13.28
CA GLN A 27 -16.01 -2.26 -14.36
C GLN A 27 -15.00 -3.36 -14.76
N ILE A 28 -13.70 -3.05 -14.77
CA ILE A 28 -12.66 -4.05 -15.01
C ILE A 28 -12.68 -5.11 -13.91
N ILE A 29 -12.69 -4.69 -12.63
CA ILE A 29 -12.75 -5.61 -11.49
C ILE A 29 -13.99 -6.51 -11.57
N ARG A 30 -15.14 -5.94 -11.94
CA ARG A 30 -16.38 -6.70 -12.14
C ARG A 30 -16.24 -7.79 -13.18
N ARG A 31 -15.83 -7.44 -14.40
CA ARG A 31 -15.69 -8.41 -15.50
C ARG A 31 -14.72 -9.53 -15.14
N TYR A 32 -13.61 -9.20 -14.48
CA TYR A 32 -12.69 -10.22 -13.98
C TYR A 32 -13.35 -11.14 -12.95
N THR A 33 -14.16 -10.58 -12.05
CA THR A 33 -14.84 -11.37 -11.03
C THR A 33 -15.88 -12.30 -11.66
N GLU A 34 -16.67 -11.82 -12.61
CA GLU A 34 -17.70 -12.59 -13.33
C GLU A 34 -17.12 -13.78 -14.13
N ILE A 35 -15.89 -13.68 -14.63
CA ILE A 35 -15.21 -14.79 -15.33
C ILE A 35 -14.99 -15.99 -14.39
N TYR A 36 -14.63 -15.74 -13.13
CA TYR A 36 -14.33 -16.80 -12.15
C TYR A 36 -15.49 -17.12 -11.22
N PHE A 37 -16.41 -16.18 -11.05
CA PHE A 37 -17.58 -16.24 -10.19
C PHE A 37 -18.81 -15.76 -10.96
N PRO A 38 -19.35 -16.60 -11.88
CA PRO A 38 -20.48 -16.21 -12.72
C PRO A 38 -21.76 -15.95 -11.92
N ASP A 39 -21.86 -16.51 -10.71
CA ASP A 39 -22.99 -16.32 -9.78
C ASP A 39 -22.81 -15.06 -8.91
N VAL A 40 -22.03 -14.08 -9.37
CA VAL A 40 -21.88 -12.78 -8.70
C VAL A 40 -23.26 -12.16 -8.46
N GLN A 41 -23.41 -11.54 -7.28
CA GLN A 41 -24.65 -10.90 -6.84
C GLN A 41 -25.09 -9.79 -7.81
N GLU A 42 -26.33 -9.32 -7.65
CA GLU A 42 -26.88 -8.20 -8.41
C GLU A 42 -25.90 -7.02 -8.47
N GLU A 43 -25.88 -6.31 -9.61
CA GLU A 43 -25.01 -5.19 -9.91
C GLU A 43 -24.84 -4.20 -8.74
N GLU A 44 -25.94 -3.79 -8.13
CA GLU A 44 -25.93 -2.83 -7.04
C GLU A 44 -25.33 -3.40 -5.75
N ALA A 45 -25.69 -4.64 -5.39
CA ALA A 45 -25.15 -5.32 -4.22
C ALA A 45 -23.65 -5.63 -4.37
N TRP A 46 -23.22 -6.07 -5.55
CA TRP A 46 -21.80 -6.26 -5.87
C TRP A 46 -21.04 -4.94 -5.78
N LEU A 47 -21.59 -3.87 -6.36
CA LEU A 47 -20.93 -2.56 -6.36
C LEU A 47 -20.73 -2.04 -4.94
N GLN A 48 -21.75 -2.13 -4.08
CA GLN A 48 -21.65 -1.71 -2.68
C GLN A 48 -20.58 -2.51 -1.92
N GLN A 49 -20.58 -3.85 -2.04
CA GLN A 49 -19.59 -4.69 -1.37
C GLN A 49 -18.18 -4.46 -1.89
N CYS A 50 -18.02 -4.32 -3.21
CA CYS A 50 -16.74 -4.09 -3.86
C CYS A 50 -16.15 -2.75 -3.40
N VAL A 51 -16.95 -1.69 -3.42
CA VAL A 51 -16.55 -0.36 -2.96
C VAL A 51 -16.18 -0.36 -1.48
N GLN A 52 -16.98 -1.01 -0.62
CA GLN A 52 -16.66 -1.11 0.80
C GLN A 52 -15.31 -1.79 1.02
N ARG A 53 -15.11 -2.96 0.40
CA ARG A 53 -13.86 -3.73 0.51
C ARG A 53 -12.65 -2.94 0.02
N ILE A 54 -12.77 -2.21 -1.08
CA ILE A 54 -11.67 -1.37 -1.60
C ILE A 54 -11.36 -0.25 -0.61
N ASN A 55 -12.37 0.42 -0.05
CA ASN A 55 -12.14 1.46 0.95
C ASN A 55 -11.47 0.92 2.21
N ASP A 56 -11.92 -0.23 2.73
CA ASP A 56 -11.33 -0.86 3.92
C ASP A 56 -9.84 -1.19 3.69
N GLU A 57 -9.50 -1.72 2.52
CA GLU A 57 -8.11 -2.05 2.15
C GLU A 57 -7.23 -0.79 2.02
N LEU A 58 -7.78 0.27 1.43
CA LEU A 58 -7.09 1.56 1.31
C LEU A 58 -6.87 2.20 2.69
N GLU A 59 -7.83 2.09 3.61
CA GLU A 59 -7.70 2.60 4.98
C GLU A 59 -6.69 1.80 5.81
N ASN A 60 -6.73 0.47 5.74
CA ASN A 60 -5.79 -0.39 6.46
C ASN A 60 -4.33 -0.12 6.06
N THR A 61 -4.10 0.14 4.77
CA THR A 61 -2.76 0.50 4.24
C THR A 61 -2.22 1.81 4.83
N TYR A 62 -3.10 2.74 5.21
CA TYR A 62 -2.72 4.00 5.85
C TYR A 62 -2.29 3.78 7.31
N MET A 63 -3.00 2.91 8.04
CA MET A 63 -2.73 2.63 9.46
C MET A 63 -1.45 1.81 9.67
N ASP A 64 -1.19 0.82 8.83
CA ASP A 64 0.04 -0.01 8.84
C ASP A 64 1.32 0.80 8.52
N GLY A 65 1.18 2.02 7.98
CA GLY A 65 2.28 2.96 7.77
C GLY A 65 2.48 4.00 8.88
N SER A 66 1.50 4.17 9.77
CA SER A 66 1.46 5.26 10.77
C SER A 66 2.22 4.91 12.05
N GLU A 67 2.43 3.62 12.33
CA GLU A 67 3.00 3.17 13.61
C GLU A 67 4.53 3.13 13.70
N CYS A 68 5.28 3.69 12.73
CA CYS A 68 6.75 3.68 12.81
C CYS A 68 7.48 5.03 12.83
N ASP A 69 6.80 6.19 12.73
CA ASP A 69 7.52 7.49 12.71
C ASP A 69 7.08 8.52 13.77
N GLN A 70 6.25 8.13 14.75
CA GLN A 70 5.78 9.08 15.77
C GLN A 70 5.78 8.50 17.19
N MET A 71 6.86 7.82 17.60
CA MET A 71 7.06 7.46 19.01
C MET A 71 8.54 7.32 19.39
N ARG A 72 9.40 8.31 19.13
CA ARG A 72 10.74 8.36 19.76
C ARG A 72 11.25 9.77 20.09
N ASP A 73 10.37 10.72 20.38
CA ASP A 73 10.78 12.05 20.89
C ASP A 73 10.38 12.28 22.35
N ASP A 74 10.41 11.23 23.17
CA ASP A 74 10.26 11.37 24.62
C ASP A 74 11.44 10.70 25.33
N CYS A 75 12.42 11.54 25.66
CA CYS A 75 13.11 11.56 26.94
C CYS A 75 13.60 10.20 27.49
N TYR A 76 14.76 9.73 27.03
CA TYR A 76 15.60 8.85 27.87
C TYR A 76 16.72 9.69 28.47
N ASP A 77 16.40 10.38 29.57
CA ASP A 77 17.39 11.09 30.38
C ASP A 77 18.34 10.06 31.02
N SER A 78 19.48 9.89 30.37
CA SER A 78 20.51 8.93 30.76
C SER A 78 21.16 9.29 32.11
N SER A 79 20.82 10.43 32.72
CA SER A 79 21.29 10.81 34.06
C SER A 79 20.55 10.13 35.21
N SER A 80 19.43 9.44 34.93
CA SER A 80 18.62 8.75 35.94
C SER A 80 19.10 7.34 36.29
N LEU A 81 20.11 6.83 35.59
CA LEU A 81 20.61 5.46 35.80
C LEU A 81 21.70 5.45 36.89
N PRO A 82 21.68 4.47 37.82
CA PRO A 82 22.76 4.30 38.79
C PRO A 82 24.10 4.03 38.07
N ASP A 83 25.20 4.57 38.58
CA ASP A 83 26.52 4.52 37.92
C ASP A 83 27.02 3.10 37.59
N ASP A 84 26.44 2.07 38.20
CA ASP A 84 26.80 0.66 38.01
C ASP A 84 26.04 -0.06 36.88
N VAL A 85 25.13 0.62 36.15
CA VAL A 85 24.41 0.02 35.01
C VAL A 85 24.87 0.60 33.66
N SER A 86 25.54 -0.23 32.86
CA SER A 86 25.92 0.13 31.50
C SER A 86 24.80 -0.22 30.51
N ILE A 87 24.28 0.77 29.77
CA ILE A 87 23.40 0.50 28.63
C ILE A 87 24.24 -0.01 27.46
N ILE A 88 24.14 -1.30 27.16
CA ILE A 88 24.72 -1.86 25.94
C ILE A 88 23.75 -1.52 24.80
N LYS A 89 24.16 -0.61 23.90
CA LYS A 89 23.48 -0.45 22.61
C LYS A 89 23.75 -1.72 21.80
N VAL A 90 22.79 -2.63 21.78
CA VAL A 90 22.80 -3.73 20.83
C VAL A 90 22.42 -3.12 19.49
N GLU A 91 23.38 -3.05 18.59
CA GLU A 91 23.14 -2.68 17.20
C GLU A 91 22.40 -3.83 16.54
N ASP A 92 21.14 -3.60 16.17
CA ASP A 92 20.31 -4.61 15.52
C ASP A 92 20.70 -4.70 14.04
N SER A 93 21.88 -5.29 13.80
CA SER A 93 22.32 -5.69 12.46
C SER A 93 21.52 -6.91 12.02
N PHE A 94 20.29 -6.68 11.55
CA PHE A 94 19.60 -7.66 10.72
C PHE A 94 20.18 -7.65 9.30
N GLU A 95 21.42 -8.10 9.16
CA GLU A 95 21.96 -8.55 7.88
C GLU A 95 21.44 -9.96 7.59
N TYR A 96 20.33 -10.06 6.87
CA TYR A 96 20.08 -11.27 6.08
C TYR A 96 20.89 -11.17 4.79
N GLU A 97 22.16 -11.58 4.82
CA GLU A 97 22.91 -11.82 3.58
C GLU A 97 22.28 -13.03 2.89
N LYS A 98 21.37 -12.78 1.93
CA LYS A 98 20.75 -13.83 1.11
C LYS A 98 21.68 -14.14 -0.06
N PRO A 99 22.16 -15.39 -0.22
CA PRO A 99 23.14 -15.72 -1.25
C PRO A 99 22.66 -15.42 -2.67
N GLY A 100 23.44 -14.58 -3.37
CA GLY A 100 23.66 -14.62 -4.80
C GLY A 100 22.44 -14.76 -5.71
N ARG A 101 21.78 -13.65 -6.04
CA ARG A 101 21.11 -13.50 -7.33
C ARG A 101 21.44 -12.14 -7.93
N ARG A 102 22.42 -12.13 -8.84
CA ARG A 102 22.70 -10.99 -9.71
C ARG A 102 21.55 -10.88 -10.71
N SER A 103 20.41 -10.33 -10.28
CA SER A 103 19.29 -10.02 -11.16
C SER A 103 19.78 -9.01 -12.19
N LYS A 104 19.88 -9.43 -13.45
CA LYS A 104 20.18 -8.52 -14.56
C LYS A 104 18.98 -7.59 -14.70
N LYS A 105 19.12 -6.35 -14.25
CA LYS A 105 18.14 -5.28 -14.45
C LYS A 105 18.11 -4.97 -15.95
N ILE A 106 17.21 -5.62 -16.68
CA ILE A 106 16.91 -5.25 -18.06
C ILE A 106 16.15 -3.93 -18.00
N TRP A 107 16.76 -2.86 -18.49
CA TRP A 107 16.09 -1.58 -18.64
C TRP A 107 15.15 -1.73 -19.84
N LEU A 108 13.85 -1.88 -19.58
CA LEU A 108 12.85 -1.79 -20.62
C LEU A 108 12.84 -0.34 -21.14
N VAL A 109 12.73 -0.20 -22.46
CA VAL A 109 12.61 1.12 -23.09
C VAL A 109 11.27 1.73 -22.67
N PRO A 110 11.22 3.01 -22.25
CA PRO A 110 9.97 3.67 -21.92
C PRO A 110 8.99 3.60 -23.09
N VAL A 111 7.75 3.19 -22.81
CA VAL A 111 6.67 3.17 -23.80
C VAL A 111 6.11 4.58 -23.94
N ASP A 112 6.05 5.06 -25.17
CA ASP A 112 5.43 6.32 -25.55
C ASP A 112 3.93 6.07 -25.79
N PHE A 113 3.11 6.42 -24.81
CA PHE A 113 1.67 6.17 -24.84
C PHE A 113 0.93 7.08 -25.83
N ASP A 114 1.55 8.17 -26.28
CA ASP A 114 0.96 9.11 -27.23
C ASP A 114 1.01 8.58 -28.68
N LYS A 115 1.73 7.48 -28.91
CA LYS A 115 1.85 6.80 -30.21
C LYS A 115 1.09 5.48 -30.31
N LEU A 116 0.29 5.13 -29.30
CA LEU A 116 -0.51 3.92 -29.34
C LEU A 116 -1.81 4.19 -30.10
N ASP A 117 -1.87 3.75 -31.35
CA ASP A 117 -3.13 3.62 -32.10
C ASP A 117 -3.86 2.36 -31.63
N PHE A 118 -5.07 2.54 -31.11
CA PHE A 118 -5.96 1.44 -30.74
C PHE A 118 -7.04 1.30 -31.84
N PRO A 119 -7.35 0.07 -32.30
CA PRO A 119 -8.38 -0.17 -33.32
C PRO A 119 -9.81 0.09 -32.84
#